data_AF-A0A183IS62-F1
#
_entry.id   AF-A0A183IS62-F1
#
_cell.length_a   1.000
_cell.length_b   1.000
_cell.length_c   1.000
_cell.angle_alpha   90.00
_cell.angle_beta   90.00
_cell.angle_gamma   90.00
#
_symmetry.space_group_name_H-M   'P 1'
#
loop_
_entity.id
_entity.type
_entity.pdbx_description
1 polymer ?
#
loop_
_entity_poly.entity_id
_entity_poly.type
_entity_poly.pdbx_seq_one_letter_code
_entity_poly.pdbx_strand_id
1 'polypeptide(L)'
;MGNCASAKGGRSPFSRHSSVLPNHEQLIRAFSQLIVKKYAWVLFSHGTAVVIEEYCDQPERLKHTAVQTLRDNCCDQPGTPLSDFNATYLPNLSGWLITYHSNHIRTFIPDEDSYTDSQENNAMTFGLLGRMLRNRDCEDANVIYIHLPRPKSCHSYLPTYSSKG
;
A
#
# COMPACT_ATOMS: atom_id res chain seq x y z
N MET A 1 -55.98 19.24 -28.31
CA MET A 1 -55.88 18.71 -26.94
C MET A 1 -55.24 17.33 -27.03
N GLY A 2 -54.09 17.12 -26.39
CA GLY A 2 -53.40 15.84 -26.35
C GLY A 2 -51.88 15.98 -26.41
N ASN A 3 -51.27 16.47 -25.34
CA ASN A 3 -49.82 16.40 -25.13
C ASN A 3 -49.46 14.97 -24.67
N CYS A 4 -48.56 14.30 -25.40
CA CYS A 4 -47.90 13.09 -24.91
C CYS A 4 -46.45 13.45 -24.58
N ALA A 5 -46.09 13.24 -23.32
CA ALA A 5 -44.90 13.76 -22.67
C ALA A 5 -43.61 13.03 -23.05
N SER A 6 -42.52 13.80 -23.07
CA SER A 6 -41.14 13.39 -23.32
C SER A 6 -40.65 12.27 -22.42
N ALA A 7 -39.90 11.35 -23.03
CA ALA A 7 -39.11 10.32 -22.37
C ALA A 7 -38.10 10.95 -21.39
N LYS A 8 -38.21 10.62 -20.10
CA LYS A 8 -37.13 10.84 -19.14
C LYS A 8 -36.14 9.68 -19.30
N GLY A 9 -35.02 9.97 -19.97
CA GLY A 9 -33.86 9.08 -19.98
C GLY A 9 -33.38 8.81 -18.56
N GLY A 10 -33.62 7.60 -18.08
CA GLY A 10 -33.01 7.09 -16.86
C GLY A 10 -31.50 7.01 -17.09
N ARG A 11 -30.73 7.80 -16.34
CA ARG A 11 -29.28 7.63 -16.30
C ARG A 11 -29.00 6.29 -15.62
N SER A 12 -28.35 5.40 -16.36
CA SER A 12 -27.72 4.19 -15.82
C SER A 12 -26.82 4.57 -14.62
N PRO A 13 -26.92 3.90 -13.46
CA PRO A 13 -26.03 4.15 -12.32
C PRO A 13 -24.62 3.56 -12.54
N PHE A 14 -24.40 2.80 -13.61
CA PHE A 14 -23.15 2.09 -13.88
C PHE A 14 -22.28 2.78 -14.93
N SER A 15 -22.00 4.07 -14.74
CA SER A 15 -20.97 4.74 -15.54
C SER A 15 -20.13 5.66 -14.68
N ARG A 16 -19.22 5.04 -13.93
CA ARG A 16 -17.90 5.60 -13.65
C ARG A 16 -16.88 4.48 -13.80
N HIS A 17 -16.28 4.40 -14.98
CA HIS A 17 -14.98 3.77 -15.12
C HIS A 17 -13.97 4.68 -14.41
N SER A 18 -13.83 4.52 -13.09
CA SER A 18 -12.58 4.86 -12.42
C SER A 18 -11.64 3.70 -12.69
N SER A 19 -10.44 3.98 -13.18
CA SER A 19 -9.41 2.97 -13.33
C SER A 19 -9.23 2.23 -12.01
N VAL A 20 -9.32 0.89 -12.03
CA VAL A 20 -9.18 -0.05 -10.89
C VAL A 20 -7.86 0.13 -10.10
N LEU A 21 -6.98 1.04 -10.52
CA LEU A 21 -5.69 1.31 -9.90
C LEU A 21 -5.80 2.52 -8.96
N PRO A 22 -5.46 2.36 -7.68
CA PRO A 22 -5.46 3.46 -6.74
C PRO A 22 -4.47 4.56 -7.15
N ASN A 23 -4.82 5.82 -6.92
CA ASN A 23 -3.95 6.95 -7.20
C ASN A 23 -2.60 6.79 -6.45
N HIS A 24 -1.50 6.71 -7.20
CA HIS A 24 -0.15 6.51 -6.66
C HIS A 24 0.23 7.55 -5.60
N GLU A 25 -0.17 8.82 -5.77
CA GLU A 25 0.12 9.87 -4.78
C GLU A 25 -0.59 9.61 -3.43
N GLN A 26 -1.82 9.10 -3.49
CA GLN A 26 -2.58 8.73 -2.30
C GLN A 26 -1.93 7.56 -1.56
N LEU A 27 -1.45 6.55 -2.31
CA LEU A 27 -0.71 5.43 -1.73
C LEU A 27 0.59 5.88 -1.06
N ILE A 28 1.39 6.72 -1.75
CA ILE A 28 2.63 7.27 -1.20
C ILE A 28 2.33 8.06 0.09
N ARG A 29 1.30 8.90 0.06
CA ARG A 29 0.86 9.69 1.22
C ARG A 29 0.43 8.78 2.39
N ALA A 30 -0.35 7.73 2.12
CA ALA A 30 -0.79 6.79 3.14
C ALA A 30 0.41 6.09 3.80
N PHE A 31 1.29 5.49 3.00
CA PHE A 31 2.46 4.78 3.54
C PHE A 31 3.46 5.68 4.25
N SER A 32 3.61 6.94 3.83
CA SER A 32 4.44 7.92 4.54
C SER A 32 3.95 8.23 5.96
N GLN A 33 2.65 8.04 6.23
CA GLN A 33 2.06 8.20 7.56
C GLN A 33 2.08 6.90 8.37
N LEU A 34 1.96 5.75 7.69
CA LEU A 34 1.92 4.43 8.33
C LEU A 34 3.28 3.90 8.75
N ILE A 35 4.34 4.23 8.01
CA ILE A 35 5.67 3.66 8.21
C ILE A 35 6.56 4.66 8.95
N VAL A 36 7.22 4.17 10.01
CA VAL A 36 8.16 4.98 10.79
C VAL A 36 9.34 5.40 9.91
N LYS A 37 9.67 6.70 9.92
CA LYS A 37 10.71 7.35 9.07
C LYS A 37 12.12 6.74 9.10
N LYS A 38 12.39 5.83 10.05
CA LYS A 38 13.68 5.14 10.17
C LYS A 38 13.78 3.93 9.23
N TYR A 39 12.66 3.43 8.72
CA TYR A 39 12.61 2.26 7.86
C TYR A 39 12.57 2.67 6.39
N ALA A 40 13.26 1.91 5.56
CA ALA A 40 13.10 1.99 4.12
C ALA A 40 11.82 1.26 3.72
N TRP A 41 11.21 1.66 2.60
CA TRP A 41 10.10 0.90 2.04
C TRP A 41 9.98 1.11 0.54
N VAL A 42 9.46 0.09 -0.14
CA VAL A 42 9.23 0.08 -1.59
C VAL A 42 7.75 -0.17 -1.83
N LEU A 43 7.13 0.63 -2.68
CA LEU A 43 5.72 0.56 -3.02
C LEU A 43 5.54 0.10 -4.46
N PHE A 44 4.62 -0.85 -4.61
CA PHE A 44 4.23 -1.46 -5.86
C PHE A 44 2.88 -0.90 -6.35
N SER A 45 2.60 -1.07 -7.64
CA SER A 45 1.49 -0.38 -8.34
C SER A 45 0.09 -0.70 -7.83
N HIS A 46 -0.14 -1.88 -7.24
CA HIS A 46 -1.47 -2.29 -6.75
C HIS A 46 -1.64 -2.02 -5.25
N GLY A 47 -0.75 -1.21 -4.65
CA GLY A 47 -0.88 -0.74 -3.27
C GLY A 47 -0.18 -1.60 -2.24
N THR A 48 0.63 -2.59 -2.65
CA THR A 48 1.48 -3.35 -1.73
C THR A 48 2.78 -2.58 -1.45
N ALA A 49 3.15 -2.45 -0.18
CA ALA A 49 4.44 -1.94 0.25
C ALA A 49 5.22 -3.02 1.01
N VAL A 50 6.52 -3.07 0.74
CA VAL A 50 7.49 -3.89 1.47
C VAL A 50 8.35 -2.97 2.34
N VAL A 51 8.33 -3.20 3.64
CA VAL A 51 9.11 -2.49 4.65
C VAL A 51 10.43 -3.22 4.88
N ILE A 52 11.54 -2.49 4.75
CA ILE A 52 12.90 -3.01 4.93
C ILE A 52 13.48 -2.35 6.19
N GLU A 53 13.69 -3.18 7.22
CA GLU A 53 14.16 -2.71 8.53
C GLU A 53 15.67 -2.48 8.59
N GLU A 54 16.43 -3.25 7.79
CA GLU A 54 17.86 -3.06 7.66
C GLU A 54 18.16 -1.73 6.97
N TYR A 55 19.09 -0.97 7.53
CA TYR A 55 19.49 0.30 6.92
C TYR A 55 20.15 0.04 5.56
N CYS A 56 19.59 0.64 4.51
CA CYS A 56 20.17 0.66 3.18
C CYS A 56 19.82 1.99 2.51
N ASP A 57 20.84 2.65 1.97
CA ASP A 57 20.75 3.93 1.26
C ASP A 57 20.88 3.78 -0.27
N GLN A 58 20.86 2.53 -0.76
CA GLN A 58 21.00 2.19 -2.17
C GLN A 58 19.63 1.78 -2.75
N PRO A 59 18.99 2.62 -3.60
CA PRO A 59 17.66 2.35 -4.15
C PRO A 59 17.56 1.01 -4.89
N GLU A 60 18.57 0.65 -5.69
CA GLU A 60 18.56 -0.61 -6.46
C GLU A 60 18.62 -1.85 -5.56
N ARG A 61 19.38 -1.79 -4.46
CA ARG A 61 19.43 -2.88 -3.47
C ARG A 61 18.09 -2.99 -2.74
N LEU A 62 17.48 -1.87 -2.36
CA LEU A 62 16.14 -1.87 -1.75
C LEU A 62 15.10 -2.46 -2.69
N LYS A 63 15.12 -2.07 -3.97
CA LYS A 63 14.23 -2.61 -5.01
C LYS A 63 14.39 -4.12 -5.14
N HIS A 64 15.63 -4.60 -5.27
CA HIS A 64 15.92 -6.03 -5.36
C HIS A 64 15.42 -6.79 -4.13
N THR A 65 15.76 -6.31 -2.92
CA THR A 65 15.29 -6.90 -1.66
C THR A 65 13.76 -6.90 -1.57
N ALA A 66 13.09 -5.81 -1.94
CA ALA A 66 11.64 -5.72 -1.90
C ALA A 66 10.98 -6.71 -2.85
N VAL A 67 11.47 -6.84 -4.08
CA VAL A 67 10.96 -7.80 -5.07
C VAL A 67 11.16 -9.23 -4.57
N GLN A 68 12.33 -9.54 -4.01
CA GLN A 68 12.59 -10.87 -3.46
C GLN A 68 11.66 -11.19 -2.29
N THR A 69 11.56 -10.28 -1.31
CA THR A 69 10.65 -10.41 -0.17
C THR A 69 9.20 -10.58 -0.62
N LEU A 70 8.76 -9.81 -1.61
CA LEU A 70 7.40 -9.92 -2.15
C LEU A 70 7.17 -11.30 -2.78
N ARG A 71 8.12 -11.79 -3.59
CA ARG A 71 8.05 -13.12 -4.22
C ARG A 71 8.06 -14.27 -3.22
N ASP A 72 8.91 -14.19 -2.20
CA ASP A 72 8.99 -15.22 -1.16
C ASP A 72 7.72 -15.33 -0.32
N ASN A 73 6.94 -14.26 -0.27
CA ASN A 73 5.66 -14.20 0.44
C ASN A 73 4.45 -14.20 -0.53
N CYS A 74 4.72 -14.43 -1.80
CA CYS A 74 3.74 -14.55 -2.86
C CYS A 74 3.75 -16.00 -3.33
N CYS A 75 2.89 -16.77 -2.69
CA CYS A 75 2.41 -18.06 -3.18
C CYS A 75 1.46 -18.53 -2.09
N ASP A 76 0.21 -18.13 -2.23
CA ASP A 76 -0.82 -18.90 -1.61
C ASP A 76 -0.92 -20.22 -2.35
N GLN A 77 -0.17 -21.23 -1.88
CA GLN A 77 -0.45 -22.58 -2.32
C GLN A 77 -1.95 -22.85 -2.11
N PRO A 78 -2.63 -23.53 -3.05
CA PRO A 78 -4.00 -23.95 -2.85
C PRO A 78 -4.16 -24.60 -1.46
N GLY A 79 -5.01 -24.01 -0.60
CA GLY A 79 -5.19 -24.46 0.78
C GLY A 79 -4.44 -23.66 1.86
N THR A 80 -3.76 -22.55 1.54
CA THR A 80 -3.28 -21.64 2.60
C THR A 80 -4.46 -21.08 3.42
N PRO A 81 -4.37 -21.10 4.76
CA PRO A 81 -5.48 -20.68 5.62
C PRO A 81 -5.97 -19.27 5.28
N LEU A 82 -7.29 -19.05 5.34
CA LEU A 82 -7.92 -17.73 5.22
C LEU A 82 -7.54 -16.76 6.37
N SER A 83 -6.80 -17.23 7.37
CA SER A 83 -6.30 -16.44 8.50
C SER A 83 -4.92 -15.82 8.25
N ASP A 84 -4.46 -15.74 7.00
CA ASP A 84 -3.14 -15.23 6.64
C ASP A 84 -3.06 -13.69 6.61
N PHE A 85 -4.20 -13.01 6.76
CA PHE A 85 -4.30 -11.56 6.78
C PHE A 85 -5.16 -11.02 7.94
N ASN A 86 -4.96 -9.74 8.23
CA ASN A 86 -5.86 -8.91 9.02
C ASN A 86 -6.19 -7.65 8.22
N ALA A 87 -7.46 -7.25 8.23
CA ALA A 87 -7.98 -6.08 7.53
C ALA A 87 -8.48 -5.06 8.55
N THR A 88 -7.82 -3.92 8.62
CA THR A 88 -8.14 -2.83 9.54
C THR A 88 -8.54 -1.60 8.76
N TYR A 89 -9.74 -1.09 9.01
CA TYR A 89 -10.15 0.20 8.46
C TYR A 89 -9.42 1.35 9.17
N LEU A 90 -8.93 2.31 8.40
CA LEU A 90 -8.19 3.48 8.88
C LEU A 90 -8.95 4.76 8.53
N PRO A 91 -9.81 5.27 9.43
CA PRO A 91 -10.65 6.44 9.17
C PRO A 91 -9.86 7.70 8.78
N ASN A 92 -8.64 7.86 9.31
CA ASN A 92 -7.77 9.00 9.04
C ASN A 92 -7.13 8.96 7.65
N LEU A 93 -7.08 7.79 7.01
CA LEU A 93 -6.55 7.60 5.66
C LEU A 93 -7.64 7.30 4.63
N SER A 94 -8.89 7.14 5.09
CA SER A 94 -10.05 6.76 4.26
C SER A 94 -9.73 5.53 3.41
N GLY A 95 -9.50 4.40 4.08
CA GLY A 95 -9.19 3.15 3.40
C GLY A 95 -8.84 2.01 4.36
N TRP A 96 -8.56 0.85 3.78
CA TRP A 96 -8.26 -0.39 4.46
C TRP A 96 -6.78 -0.71 4.42
N LEU A 97 -6.21 -1.01 5.58
CA LEU A 97 -4.87 -1.57 5.71
C LEU A 97 -4.97 -3.08 5.89
N ILE A 98 -4.33 -3.80 4.98
CA ILE A 98 -4.20 -5.24 5.02
C ILE A 98 -2.79 -5.59 5.46
N THR A 99 -2.68 -6.33 6.56
CA THR A 99 -1.42 -6.88 7.06
C THR A 99 -1.44 -8.38 6.92
N TYR A 100 -0.30 -8.97 6.60
CA TYR A 100 -0.17 -10.42 6.44
C TYR A 100 0.63 -11.04 7.58
N HIS A 101 0.78 -12.36 7.58
CA HIS A 101 1.66 -13.06 8.53
C HIS A 101 3.09 -12.50 8.55
N SER A 102 3.59 -12.07 7.38
CA SER A 102 4.84 -11.31 7.29
C SER A 102 4.63 -9.86 7.70
N ASN A 103 5.31 -9.44 8.77
CA ASN A 103 5.27 -8.06 9.28
C ASN A 103 5.84 -7.02 8.29
N HIS A 104 6.56 -7.48 7.27
CA HIS A 104 7.23 -6.64 6.28
C HIS A 104 6.35 -6.26 5.10
N ILE A 105 5.20 -6.92 4.90
CA ILE A 105 4.34 -6.70 3.73
C ILE A 105 3.00 -6.16 4.18
N ARG A 106 2.55 -5.10 3.52
CA ARG A 106 1.27 -4.45 3.81
C ARG A 106 0.65 -3.99 2.51
N THR A 107 -0.68 -4.08 2.41
CA THR A 107 -1.42 -3.55 1.26
C THR A 107 -2.40 -2.50 1.76
N PHE A 108 -2.42 -1.34 1.11
CA PHE A 108 -3.37 -0.28 1.42
C PHE A 108 -4.36 -0.10 0.28
N ILE A 109 -5.65 -0.14 0.60
CA ILE A 109 -6.74 -0.01 -0.35
C ILE A 109 -7.53 1.25 0.03
N PRO A 110 -7.38 2.36 -0.71
CA PRO A 110 -8.20 3.54 -0.51
C PRO A 110 -9.69 3.23 -0.65
N ASP A 111 -10.53 3.93 0.10
CA ASP A 111 -11.95 3.96 -0.17
C ASP A 111 -12.18 4.71 -1.49
N GLU A 112 -12.66 4.01 -2.51
CA GLU A 112 -13.34 4.66 -3.62
C GLU A 112 -14.83 4.76 -3.31
N ASP A 113 -15.50 5.78 -3.86
CA ASP A 113 -16.91 6.15 -3.63
C ASP A 113 -17.92 4.97 -3.73
N SER A 114 -17.52 3.83 -4.28
CA SER A 114 -18.34 2.64 -4.54
C SER A 114 -18.34 1.57 -3.43
N TYR A 115 -17.48 1.64 -2.41
CA TYR A 115 -17.33 0.54 -1.42
C TYR A 115 -17.95 0.82 -0.02
N THR A 116 -18.61 1.96 0.15
CA THR A 116 -18.84 2.60 1.45
C THR A 116 -20.13 2.21 2.20
N ASP A 117 -21.01 1.38 1.64
CA ASP A 117 -22.35 1.18 2.21
C ASP A 117 -22.45 0.16 3.38
N SER A 118 -21.39 -0.55 3.77
CA SER A 118 -21.45 -1.47 4.93
C SER A 118 -20.12 -1.73 5.65
N GLN A 119 -19.71 -0.85 6.55
CA GLN A 119 -18.39 -0.93 7.21
C GLN A 119 -18.15 -2.20 8.06
N GLU A 120 -19.18 -2.87 8.59
CA GLU A 120 -19.00 -4.08 9.42
C GLU A 120 -18.98 -5.40 8.63
N ASN A 121 -19.44 -5.42 7.38
CA ASN A 121 -19.39 -6.61 6.50
C ASN A 121 -18.19 -6.61 5.53
N ASN A 122 -17.26 -5.66 5.69
CA ASN A 122 -16.25 -5.33 4.68
C ASN A 122 -14.85 -5.91 4.96
N ALA A 123 -14.48 -6.26 6.20
CA ALA A 123 -13.10 -6.68 6.52
C ALA A 123 -12.63 -7.92 5.75
N MET A 124 -13.48 -8.95 5.66
CA MET A 124 -13.16 -10.16 4.88
C MET A 124 -13.01 -9.83 3.38
N THR A 125 -13.93 -9.03 2.83
CA THR A 125 -13.92 -8.61 1.43
C THR A 125 -12.65 -7.85 1.07
N PHE A 126 -12.28 -6.85 1.89
CA PHE A 126 -11.06 -6.06 1.66
C PHE A 126 -9.79 -6.85 1.93
N GLY A 127 -9.81 -7.79 2.87
CA GLY A 127 -8.69 -8.71 3.08
C GLY A 127 -8.44 -9.61 1.86
N LEU A 128 -9.49 -10.19 1.29
CA LEU A 128 -9.42 -10.97 0.05
C LEU A 128 -8.95 -10.11 -1.13
N LEU A 129 -9.50 -8.89 -1.27
CA LEU A 129 -9.08 -7.95 -2.31
C LEU A 129 -7.58 -7.61 -2.15
N GLY A 130 -7.12 -7.32 -0.93
CA GLY A 130 -5.71 -7.05 -0.66
C GLY A 130 -4.83 -8.23 -1.01
N ARG A 131 -5.27 -9.46 -0.73
CA ARG A 131 -4.55 -10.69 -1.12
C ARG A 131 -4.44 -10.82 -2.65
N MET A 132 -5.53 -10.55 -3.39
CA MET A 132 -5.50 -10.51 -4.86
C MET A 132 -4.54 -9.44 -5.39
N LEU A 133 -4.58 -8.22 -4.83
CA LEU A 133 -3.71 -7.11 -5.24
C LEU A 133 -2.24 -7.39 -4.96
N ARG A 134 -1.91 -7.95 -3.79
CA ARG A 134 -0.55 -8.42 -3.46
C ARG A 134 -0.04 -9.45 -4.45
N ASN A 135 -0.88 -10.43 -4.78
CA ASN A 135 -0.51 -11.48 -5.74
C ASN A 135 -0.25 -10.87 -7.13
N ARG A 136 -1.03 -9.86 -7.53
CA ARG A 136 -0.80 -9.11 -8.76
C ARG A 136 0.50 -8.29 -8.72
N ASP A 137 0.79 -7.61 -7.62
CA ASP A 137 2.06 -6.87 -7.44
C ASP A 137 3.28 -7.81 -7.45
N CYS A 138 3.11 -9.06 -7.04
CA CYS A 138 4.15 -10.09 -7.14
C CYS A 138 4.40 -10.54 -8.58
N GLU A 139 3.33 -10.73 -9.37
CA GLU A 139 3.42 -11.08 -10.79
C GLU A 139 4.03 -9.93 -11.60
N ASP A 140 3.53 -8.71 -11.42
CA ASP A 140 3.94 -7.52 -12.18
C ASP A 140 5.30 -6.98 -11.73
N ALA A 141 5.62 -7.10 -10.42
CA ALA A 141 6.82 -6.54 -9.77
C ALA A 141 7.07 -5.06 -10.11
N ASN A 142 6.00 -4.29 -10.38
CA ASN A 142 6.08 -2.92 -10.85
C ASN A 142 6.20 -1.95 -9.66
N VAL A 143 7.40 -1.41 -9.47
CA VAL A 143 7.70 -0.45 -8.39
C VAL A 143 7.37 0.97 -8.82
N ILE A 144 6.55 1.65 -8.03
CA ILE A 144 6.11 3.03 -8.27
C ILE A 144 6.77 4.05 -7.34
N TYR A 145 7.32 3.62 -6.20
CA TYR A 145 8.01 4.52 -5.27
C TYR A 145 8.99 3.78 -4.34
N ILE A 146 10.10 4.46 -3.99
CA ILE A 146 11.10 3.98 -3.03
C ILE A 146 11.34 5.08 -2.00
N HIS A 147 11.15 4.76 -0.72
CA HIS A 147 11.53 5.61 0.40
C HIS A 147 12.87 5.17 0.97
N LEU A 148 13.80 6.13 1.04
CA LEU A 148 15.07 5.95 1.73
C LEU A 148 14.94 6.35 3.20
N PRO A 149 15.54 5.59 4.13
CA PRO A 149 15.58 5.96 5.53
C PRO A 149 16.48 7.19 5.70
N ARG A 150 16.16 8.06 6.65
CA ARG A 150 17.06 9.18 6.96
C ARG A 150 18.37 8.64 7.56
N PRO A 151 19.54 9.13 7.12
CA PRO A 151 20.80 8.78 7.78
C PRO A 151 20.68 9.19 9.25
N LYS A 152 21.14 8.32 10.15
CA LYS A 152 21.37 8.72 11.54
C LYS A 152 22.38 9.87 11.44
N SER A 153 22.00 11.08 11.82
CA SER A 153 22.93 12.21 11.86
C SER A 153 24.16 11.74 12.63
N CYS A 154 25.31 11.65 11.96
CA CYS A 154 26.57 11.46 12.65
C CYS A 154 26.65 12.61 13.64
N HIS A 155 26.54 12.30 14.94
CA HIS A 155 26.92 13.24 15.97
C HIS A 155 28.37 13.57 15.63
N SER A 156 28.60 14.80 15.16
CA SER A 156 29.92 15.27 14.79
C SER A 156 30.81 15.13 16.01
N TYR A 157 31.64 14.08 16.02
CA TYR A 157 32.87 14.08 16.79
C TYR A 157 33.71 15.22 16.20
N LEU A 158 33.53 16.42 16.74
CA LEU A 158 34.54 17.45 16.56
C LEU A 158 35.79 16.93 17.28
N PRO A 159 36.91 16.69 16.59
CA PRO A 159 38.15 16.42 17.28
C PRO A 159 38.47 17.67 18.12
N THR A 160 38.44 17.53 19.44
CA THR A 160 38.97 18.58 20.32
C THR A 160 40.48 18.61 20.08
N TYR A 161 40.93 19.56 19.25
CA TYR A 161 42.34 19.85 19.10
C TYR A 161 42.83 20.42 20.45
N SER A 162 43.41 19.55 21.27
CA SER A 162 44.12 19.92 22.48
C SER A 162 45.35 20.70 22.07
N SER A 163 45.22 22.03 22.06
CA SER A 163 46.35 22.94 21.96
C SER A 163 47.08 22.87 23.29
N LYS A 164 48.14 22.06 23.36
CA LYS A 164 49.17 22.21 24.39
C LYS A 164 49.96 23.46 24.04
N GLY A 165 49.79 24.50 24.86
CA GLY A 165 50.72 25.61 25.05
C GLY A 165 51.13 25.62 26.51
#